data_AF-A0A965WZH9-F1
#
_entry.id   AF-A0A965WZH9-F1
#
_cell.length_a   1.000
_cell.length_b   1.000
_cell.length_c   1.000
_cell.angle_alpha   90.00
_cell.angle_beta   90.00
_cell.angle_gamma   90.00
#
_symmetry.space_group_name_H-M   'P 1'
#
loop_
_entity.id
_entity.type
_entity.pdbx_description
1 polymer ?
#
loop_
_entity_poly.entity_id
_entity_poly.type
_entity_poly.pdbx_seq_one_letter_code
_entity_poly.pdbx_strand_id
1 'polypeptide(L)'
;TTYDRTITWMVINGVEYYRYRDGDGTEHFFYSNGTNWVDEDGLGLTLDQTTLTITDLQDNKIAFYTGSTANGRLKEIVDAQGNKVTVTQTASGSTWCVTAVTDAAGRQTTYNRAADGTLQSITDPAGRATSLGYTGSKLTTITYPDNKTLVVAYDANGNLTTLDDADGVRRSLTYQSTTPYRVTQVSEAATNGSATGGYLNFAYSRNMTSVTDHLGKTTSYQFNNKGDCLCVIAPDGSAGFANYNDGGRLTHTASQVSNPQKFTANLLINHSAEQSSTWTFSAANGTSGYATDKKFLGNQSIKLNKTSATGQNSATQTVTLEKGKTYTLSAFVSTDSVGTGGLGAGLAAAYESSAGVFTPINGRSLRGTQDFILENLTFTVPSNAYSGTVRLQAILDGTTGTAWFDCLQLETDKVANR
;
A
#
# COMPACT_ATOMS: atom_id res chain seq x y z
N THR A 1 3.42 -24.36 -8.46
CA THR A 1 3.99 -25.60 -7.90
C THR A 1 5.28 -25.90 -8.61
N THR A 2 6.41 -25.96 -7.89
CA THR A 2 7.66 -26.43 -8.51
C THR A 2 7.59 -27.96 -8.58
N TYR A 3 8.14 -28.54 -9.66
CA TYR A 3 8.17 -29.99 -9.88
C TYR A 3 9.45 -30.65 -9.34
N ASP A 4 10.26 -29.91 -8.56
CA ASP A 4 11.51 -30.38 -7.96
C ASP A 4 11.30 -31.15 -6.64
N ARG A 5 10.14 -31.81 -6.53
CA ARG A 5 9.79 -32.60 -5.35
C ARG A 5 10.53 -33.92 -5.39
N THR A 6 11.12 -34.29 -4.26
CA THR A 6 11.88 -35.55 -4.14
C THR A 6 11.62 -36.24 -2.81
N ILE A 7 11.76 -37.56 -2.80
CA ILE A 7 11.76 -38.37 -1.58
C ILE A 7 13.01 -39.25 -1.56
N THR A 8 13.76 -39.22 -0.45
CA THR A 8 15.01 -39.97 -0.32
C THR A 8 15.05 -40.72 0.99
N TRP A 9 15.40 -42.01 0.94
CA TRP A 9 15.70 -42.79 2.14
C TRP A 9 17.04 -42.35 2.74
N MET A 10 17.11 -42.30 4.07
CA MET A 10 18.32 -41.99 4.81
C MET A 10 18.27 -42.55 6.24
N VAL A 11 19.42 -42.55 6.91
CA VAL A 11 19.54 -42.94 8.32
C VAL A 11 20.10 -41.75 9.11
N ILE A 12 19.42 -41.38 10.19
CA ILE A 12 19.83 -40.31 11.10
C ILE A 12 19.94 -40.91 12.49
N ASN A 13 21.13 -40.89 13.09
CA ASN A 13 21.39 -41.45 14.43
C ASN A 13 20.89 -42.90 14.62
N GLY A 14 20.99 -43.73 13.57
CA GLY A 14 20.57 -45.13 13.60
C GLY A 14 19.06 -45.36 13.37
N VAL A 15 18.29 -44.31 13.13
CA VAL A 15 16.86 -44.39 12.79
C VAL A 15 16.68 -44.13 11.30
N GLU A 16 15.87 -44.97 10.65
CA GLU A 16 15.54 -44.83 9.23
C GLU A 16 14.47 -43.77 9.01
N TYR A 17 14.68 -42.95 7.99
CA TYR A 17 13.75 -41.91 7.56
C TYR A 17 13.58 -41.89 6.04
N TYR A 18 12.42 -41.45 5.59
CA TYR A 18 12.24 -40.91 4.25
C TYR A 18 12.11 -39.40 4.35
N ARG A 19 13.03 -38.68 3.73
CA ARG A 19 13.00 -37.22 3.63
C ARG A 19 12.29 -36.82 2.35
N TYR A 20 11.13 -36.20 2.48
CA TYR A 20 10.38 -35.58 1.40
C TYR A 20 10.71 -34.08 1.35
N ARG A 21 11.26 -33.63 0.23
CA ARG A 21 11.43 -32.21 -0.08
C ARG A 21 10.29 -31.75 -0.96
N ASP A 22 9.54 -30.77 -0.48
CA ASP A 22 8.31 -30.31 -1.11
C ASP A 22 8.57 -29.23 -2.19
N GLY A 23 7.50 -28.53 -2.62
CA GLY A 23 7.60 -27.53 -3.69
C GLY A 23 8.20 -26.18 -3.29
N ASP A 24 8.23 -25.84 -2.00
CA ASP A 24 8.89 -24.62 -1.53
C ASP A 24 10.30 -24.89 -0.98
N GLY A 25 10.66 -26.18 -0.90
CA GLY A 25 11.96 -26.65 -0.45
C GLY A 25 11.96 -27.05 1.02
N THR A 26 10.82 -26.96 1.72
CA THR A 26 10.63 -27.52 3.05
C THR A 26 10.87 -29.03 3.01
N GLU A 27 11.58 -29.52 4.02
CA GLU A 27 11.86 -30.93 4.20
C GLU A 27 10.94 -31.48 5.30
N HIS A 28 10.24 -32.57 4.98
CA HIS A 28 9.44 -33.35 5.90
C HIS A 28 10.06 -34.73 6.05
N PHE A 29 10.16 -35.24 7.28
CA PHE A 29 10.72 -36.55 7.53
C PHE A 29 9.62 -37.51 7.95
N PHE A 30 9.60 -38.67 7.29
CA PHE A 30 8.72 -39.78 7.61
C PHE A 30 9.51 -40.84 8.35
N TYR A 31 8.97 -41.32 9.46
CA TYR A 31 9.55 -42.39 10.27
C TYR A 31 8.54 -43.52 10.47
N SER A 32 9.03 -44.73 10.72
CA SER A 32 8.18 -45.87 11.06
C SER A 32 7.72 -45.80 12.52
N ASN A 33 6.41 -45.83 12.75
CA ASN A 33 5.83 -45.99 14.09
C ASN A 33 5.57 -47.46 14.47
N GLY A 34 6.14 -48.41 13.71
CA GLY A 34 5.96 -49.85 13.87
C GLY A 34 4.83 -50.44 13.02
N THR A 35 3.87 -49.63 12.56
CA THR A 35 2.79 -50.07 11.65
C THR A 35 2.80 -49.31 10.32
N ASN A 36 2.96 -47.98 10.39
CA ASN A 36 2.91 -47.08 9.24
C ASN A 36 4.15 -46.17 9.22
N TRP A 37 4.44 -45.60 8.06
CA TRP A 37 5.34 -44.46 7.96
C TRP A 37 4.52 -43.18 8.03
N VAL A 38 4.83 -42.35 9.01
CA VAL A 38 4.08 -41.12 9.32
C VAL A 38 5.05 -39.94 9.39
N ASP A 39 4.53 -38.74 9.11
CA ASP A 39 5.34 -37.53 9.20
C ASP A 39 5.66 -37.14 10.65
N GLU A 40 6.81 -36.50 10.86
CA GLU A 40 7.24 -36.00 12.17
C GLU A 40 6.57 -34.67 12.57
N ASP A 41 5.99 -33.95 11.61
CA ASP A 41 5.44 -32.60 11.80
C ASP A 41 4.00 -32.61 12.33
N GLY A 42 3.37 -33.78 12.43
CA GLY A 42 1.99 -33.94 12.86
C GLY A 42 0.97 -33.41 11.85
N LEU A 43 1.34 -33.35 10.57
CA LEU A 43 0.49 -32.91 9.46
C LEU A 43 -0.54 -33.99 9.05
N GLY A 44 -0.38 -35.22 9.54
CA GLY A 44 -1.27 -36.33 9.21
C GLY A 44 -0.98 -36.92 7.83
N LEU A 45 0.26 -36.81 7.37
CA LEU A 45 0.72 -37.44 6.14
C LEU A 45 1.19 -38.85 6.44
N THR A 46 0.90 -39.77 5.53
CA THR A 46 1.37 -41.16 5.57
C THR A 46 2.18 -41.48 4.33
N LEU A 47 3.12 -42.40 4.45
CA LEU A 47 3.96 -42.87 3.34
C LEU A 47 3.82 -44.39 3.15
N ASP A 48 3.52 -44.80 1.92
CA ASP A 48 3.81 -46.16 1.45
C ASP A 48 5.23 -46.18 0.87
N GLN A 49 6.16 -46.78 1.61
CA GLN A 49 7.57 -46.88 1.22
C GLN A 49 7.83 -47.80 0.03
N THR A 50 6.93 -48.75 -0.26
CA THR A 50 7.10 -49.69 -1.38
C THR A 50 6.78 -49.01 -2.70
N THR A 51 5.71 -48.21 -2.72
CA THR A 51 5.32 -47.44 -3.91
C THR A 51 5.90 -46.03 -3.93
N LEU A 52 6.53 -45.59 -2.84
CA LEU A 52 6.90 -44.21 -2.58
C LEU A 52 5.71 -43.27 -2.84
N THR A 53 4.62 -43.48 -2.11
CA THR A 53 3.40 -42.67 -2.22
C THR A 53 3.07 -42.01 -0.89
N ILE A 54 3.04 -40.68 -0.87
CA ILE A 54 2.57 -39.90 0.27
C ILE A 54 1.06 -39.68 0.11
N THR A 55 0.28 -39.88 1.19
CA THR A 55 -1.16 -39.63 1.23
C THR A 55 -1.48 -38.66 2.36
N ASP A 56 -2.28 -37.63 2.08
CA ASP A 56 -2.77 -36.68 3.08
C ASP A 56 -4.10 -37.11 3.72
N LEU A 57 -4.58 -36.33 4.69
CA LEU A 57 -5.84 -36.60 5.40
C LEU A 57 -7.09 -36.51 4.51
N GLN A 58 -6.99 -35.89 3.34
CA GLN A 58 -8.07 -35.77 2.38
C GLN A 58 -8.00 -36.84 1.27
N ASP A 59 -7.08 -37.80 1.37
CA ASP A 59 -6.78 -38.83 0.35
C ASP A 59 -6.20 -38.29 -0.97
N ASN A 60 -5.59 -37.09 -0.95
CA ASN A 60 -4.73 -36.66 -2.05
C ASN A 60 -3.38 -37.38 -1.95
N LYS A 61 -2.81 -37.71 -3.11
CA LYS A 61 -1.63 -38.57 -3.23
C LYS A 61 -0.52 -37.89 -4.02
N ILE A 62 0.71 -38.05 -3.55
CA ILE A 62 1.94 -37.67 -4.26
C ILE A 62 2.77 -38.93 -4.39
N ALA A 63 2.96 -39.41 -5.62
CA ALA A 63 3.76 -40.60 -5.88
C ALA A 63 5.07 -40.25 -6.59
N PHE A 64 6.09 -41.01 -6.26
CA PHE A 64 7.45 -40.86 -6.78
C PHE A 64 7.83 -42.08 -7.62
N TYR A 65 8.79 -41.90 -8.53
CA TYR A 65 9.36 -43.02 -9.29
C TYR A 65 10.09 -43.97 -8.33
N THR A 66 9.91 -45.28 -8.53
CA THR A 66 10.67 -46.34 -7.86
C THR A 66 11.64 -46.99 -8.85
N GLY A 67 12.75 -47.55 -8.37
CA GLY A 67 13.73 -48.27 -9.21
C GLY A 67 15.13 -47.64 -9.15
N SER A 68 16.02 -47.99 -10.08
CA SER A 68 17.43 -47.56 -10.02
C SER A 68 17.72 -46.22 -10.69
N THR A 69 16.93 -45.82 -11.68
CA THR A 69 17.27 -44.68 -12.55
C THR A 69 16.70 -43.35 -12.04
N ALA A 70 15.41 -43.29 -11.74
CA ALA A 70 14.71 -42.06 -11.34
C ALA A 70 14.19 -42.07 -9.90
N ASN A 71 14.73 -42.95 -9.04
CA ASN A 71 14.19 -43.21 -7.70
C ASN A 71 13.91 -41.92 -6.92
N GLY A 72 12.73 -41.85 -6.33
CA GLY A 72 12.36 -40.75 -5.44
C GLY A 72 12.04 -39.43 -6.14
N ARG A 73 11.98 -39.37 -7.48
CA ARG A 73 11.56 -38.17 -8.22
C ARG A 73 10.06 -38.12 -8.42
N LEU A 74 9.48 -36.93 -8.43
CA LEU A 74 8.04 -36.74 -8.62
C LEU A 74 7.54 -37.42 -9.91
N LYS A 75 6.56 -38.32 -9.75
CA LYS A 75 5.93 -39.05 -10.85
C LYS A 75 4.52 -38.55 -11.11
N GLU A 76 3.71 -38.41 -10.08
CA GLU A 76 2.33 -37.98 -10.22
C GLU A 76 1.76 -37.37 -8.94
N ILE A 77 0.74 -36.54 -9.13
CA ILE A 77 -0.10 -35.98 -8.07
C ILE A 77 -1.53 -36.34 -8.43
N VAL A 78 -2.26 -36.90 -7.46
CA VAL A 78 -3.64 -37.35 -7.63
C VAL A 78 -4.49 -36.71 -6.53
N ASP A 79 -5.58 -36.06 -6.89
CA ASP A 79 -6.53 -35.56 -5.89
C ASP A 79 -7.45 -36.69 -5.37
N ALA A 80 -8.22 -36.40 -4.33
CA ALA A 80 -9.17 -37.33 -3.74
C ALA A 80 -10.26 -37.83 -4.72
N GLN A 81 -10.48 -37.13 -5.84
CA GLN A 81 -11.43 -37.52 -6.89
C GLN A 81 -10.78 -38.38 -7.97
N GLY A 82 -9.47 -38.63 -7.89
CA GLY A 82 -8.71 -39.40 -8.86
C GLY A 82 -8.22 -38.59 -10.07
N ASN A 83 -8.40 -37.27 -10.08
CA ASN A 83 -7.83 -36.43 -11.13
C ASN A 83 -6.30 -36.43 -10.98
N LYS A 84 -5.61 -36.78 -12.07
CA LYS A 84 -4.19 -37.08 -12.05
C LYS A 84 -3.39 -36.10 -12.88
N VAL A 85 -2.31 -35.57 -12.31
CA VAL A 85 -1.24 -34.88 -13.05
C VAL A 85 -0.02 -35.79 -13.05
N THR A 86 0.48 -36.14 -14.23
CA THR A 86 1.66 -36.98 -14.41
C THR A 86 2.85 -36.15 -14.86
N VAL A 87 4.02 -36.38 -14.28
CA VAL A 87 5.28 -35.69 -14.58
C VAL A 87 6.27 -36.71 -15.16
N THR A 88 6.63 -36.52 -16.43
CA THR A 88 7.68 -37.29 -17.09
C THR A 88 9.02 -36.58 -16.92
N GLN A 89 10.03 -37.31 -16.44
CA GLN A 89 11.38 -36.79 -16.24
C GLN A 89 12.40 -37.66 -16.96
N THR A 90 13.44 -37.06 -17.52
CA THR A 90 14.56 -37.76 -18.15
C THR A 90 15.88 -37.19 -17.66
N ALA A 91 16.92 -38.02 -17.61
CA ALA A 91 18.27 -37.56 -17.37
C ALA A 91 18.80 -36.80 -18.60
N SER A 92 19.38 -35.63 -18.36
CA SER A 92 20.15 -34.83 -19.31
C SER A 92 21.53 -34.60 -18.70
N GLY A 93 22.51 -35.40 -19.11
CA GLY A 93 23.80 -35.47 -18.41
C GLY A 93 23.63 -35.98 -16.97
N SER A 94 24.19 -35.25 -16.00
CA SER A 94 24.11 -35.58 -14.56
C SER A 94 22.86 -35.04 -13.87
N THR A 95 21.99 -34.34 -14.58
CA THR A 95 20.80 -33.67 -14.03
C THR A 95 19.53 -34.31 -14.59
N TRP A 96 18.47 -34.39 -13.79
CA TRP A 96 17.16 -34.81 -14.28
C TRP A 96 16.29 -33.61 -14.58
N CYS A 97 15.52 -33.72 -15.65
CA CYS A 97 14.69 -32.64 -16.14
C CYS A 97 13.28 -33.13 -16.38
N VAL A 98 12.28 -32.30 -16.06
CA VAL A 98 10.91 -32.52 -16.53
C VAL A 98 10.87 -32.31 -18.04
N THR A 99 10.32 -33.29 -18.76
CA THR A 99 10.15 -33.28 -20.23
C THR A 99 8.70 -33.28 -20.66
N ALA A 100 7.78 -33.75 -19.81
CA ALA A 100 6.35 -33.60 -20.05
C ALA A 100 5.55 -33.50 -18.75
N VAL A 101 4.46 -32.74 -18.80
CA VAL A 101 3.41 -32.76 -17.78
C VAL A 101 2.10 -33.07 -18.48
N THR A 102 1.40 -34.10 -18.00
CA THR A 102 0.11 -34.53 -18.54
C THR A 102 -0.96 -34.32 -17.49
N ASP A 103 -2.01 -33.56 -17.82
CA ASP A 103 -3.11 -33.31 -16.90
C ASP A 103 -4.14 -34.45 -16.86
N ALA A 104 -5.17 -34.30 -16.04
CA ALA A 104 -6.18 -35.33 -15.83
C ALA A 104 -7.04 -35.61 -17.08
N ALA A 105 -7.09 -34.67 -18.03
CA ALA A 105 -7.77 -34.85 -19.31
C ALA A 105 -6.88 -35.50 -20.38
N GLY A 106 -5.64 -35.89 -20.02
CA GLY A 106 -4.66 -36.46 -20.96
C GLY A 106 -3.97 -35.41 -21.85
N ARG A 107 -4.19 -34.11 -21.58
CA ARG A 107 -3.54 -33.04 -22.33
C ARG A 107 -2.10 -32.89 -21.86
N GLN A 108 -1.16 -32.88 -22.80
CA GLN A 108 0.26 -32.91 -22.51
C GLN A 108 0.95 -31.59 -22.88
N THR A 109 1.72 -31.03 -21.95
CA THR A 109 2.68 -29.96 -22.20
C THR A 109 4.08 -30.56 -22.22
N THR A 110 4.86 -30.30 -23.26
CA THR A 110 6.23 -30.85 -23.40
C THR A 110 7.28 -29.75 -23.25
N TYR A 111 8.43 -30.13 -22.69
CA TYR A 111 9.57 -29.26 -22.42
C TYR A 111 10.80 -29.82 -23.13
N ASN A 112 11.17 -29.19 -24.25
CA ASN A 112 12.35 -29.59 -25.02
C ASN A 112 13.58 -28.91 -24.45
N ARG A 113 14.65 -29.69 -24.24
CA ARG A 113 15.89 -29.23 -23.62
C ARG A 113 17.09 -29.65 -24.45
N ALA A 114 18.15 -28.83 -24.39
CA ALA A 114 19.46 -29.19 -24.89
C ALA A 114 20.14 -30.24 -23.99
N ALA A 115 21.24 -30.84 -24.44
CA ALA A 115 21.96 -31.89 -23.72
C ALA A 115 22.50 -31.45 -22.34
N ASP A 116 22.78 -30.15 -22.17
CA ASP A 116 23.20 -29.54 -20.92
C ASP A 116 22.02 -29.22 -19.96
N GLY A 117 20.79 -29.55 -20.36
CA GLY A 117 19.56 -29.30 -19.60
C GLY A 117 18.91 -27.95 -19.88
N THR A 118 19.49 -27.08 -20.72
CA THR A 118 18.91 -25.76 -21.05
C THR A 118 17.56 -25.90 -21.76
N LEU A 119 16.52 -25.19 -21.29
CA LEU A 119 15.18 -25.24 -21.89
C LEU A 119 15.15 -24.50 -23.23
N GLN A 120 14.81 -25.20 -24.31
CA GLN A 120 14.76 -24.64 -25.66
C GLN A 120 13.35 -24.29 -26.12
N SER A 121 12.36 -25.10 -25.76
CA SER A 121 10.96 -24.79 -26.08
C SER A 121 9.97 -25.44 -25.12
N ILE A 122 8.79 -24.83 -25.02
CA ILE A 122 7.62 -25.38 -24.35
C ILE A 122 6.52 -25.54 -25.40
N THR A 123 6.00 -26.76 -25.56
CA THR A 123 4.87 -27.02 -26.48
C THR A 123 3.63 -27.30 -25.65
N ASP A 124 2.58 -26.53 -25.90
CA ASP A 124 1.29 -26.73 -25.23
C ASP A 124 0.53 -27.94 -25.82
N PRO A 125 -0.59 -28.35 -25.19
CA PRO A 125 -1.38 -29.49 -25.69
C PRO A 125 -2.01 -29.31 -27.07
N ALA A 126 -2.08 -28.08 -27.58
CA ALA A 126 -2.56 -27.79 -28.94
C ALA A 126 -1.43 -27.85 -29.98
N GLY A 127 -0.20 -28.21 -29.58
CA GLY A 127 0.97 -28.26 -30.46
C GLY A 127 1.61 -26.90 -30.72
N ARG A 128 1.20 -25.85 -30.00
CA ARG A 128 1.77 -24.50 -30.15
C ARG A 128 3.05 -24.40 -29.32
N ALA A 129 4.14 -23.98 -29.96
CA ALA A 129 5.45 -23.92 -29.32
C ALA A 129 5.85 -22.48 -28.95
N THR A 130 6.36 -22.31 -27.73
CA THR A 130 7.09 -21.12 -27.30
C THR A 130 8.58 -21.48 -27.21
N SER A 131 9.43 -20.78 -27.95
CA SER A 131 10.87 -21.05 -28.03
C SER A 131 11.68 -20.05 -27.22
N LEU A 132 12.79 -20.48 -26.63
CA LEU A 132 13.67 -19.69 -25.78
C LEU A 132 15.08 -19.65 -26.39
N GLY A 133 15.59 -18.45 -26.64
CA GLY A 133 16.92 -18.18 -27.17
C GLY A 133 17.87 -17.68 -26.10
N TYR A 134 19.14 -18.08 -26.18
CA TYR A 134 20.15 -17.78 -25.17
C TYR A 134 21.47 -17.31 -25.78
N THR A 135 22.18 -16.45 -25.06
CA THR A 135 23.60 -16.18 -25.28
C THR A 135 24.36 -16.63 -24.03
N GLY A 136 25.13 -17.73 -24.15
CA GLY A 136 25.65 -18.43 -22.98
C GLY A 136 24.49 -18.95 -22.12
N SER A 137 24.49 -18.63 -20.82
CA SER A 137 23.41 -19.00 -19.88
C SER A 137 22.29 -17.95 -19.75
N LYS A 138 22.39 -16.81 -20.45
CA LYS A 138 21.43 -15.70 -20.34
C LYS A 138 20.34 -15.81 -21.40
N LEU A 139 19.07 -15.75 -20.99
CA LEU A 139 17.90 -15.73 -21.88
C LEU A 139 17.84 -14.41 -22.64
N THR A 140 17.91 -14.44 -23.97
CA THR A 140 17.91 -13.23 -24.81
C THR A 140 16.66 -13.06 -25.65
N THR A 141 15.89 -14.13 -25.89
CA THR A 141 14.67 -14.05 -26.69
C THR A 141 13.65 -15.09 -26.24
N ILE A 142 12.38 -14.71 -26.23
CA ILE A 142 11.25 -15.64 -26.19
C ILE A 142 10.46 -15.42 -27.48
N THR A 143 10.23 -16.49 -28.25
CA THR A 143 9.38 -16.47 -29.45
C THR A 143 8.08 -17.20 -29.14
N TYR A 144 6.97 -16.49 -29.20
CA TYR A 144 5.63 -17.02 -28.97
C TYR A 144 5.11 -17.77 -30.21
N PRO A 145 4.03 -18.59 -30.08
CA PRO A 145 3.51 -19.39 -31.19
C PRO A 145 3.04 -18.61 -32.41
N ASP A 146 2.70 -17.33 -32.24
CA ASP A 146 2.32 -16.39 -33.31
C ASP A 146 3.54 -15.68 -33.94
N ASN A 147 4.76 -16.12 -33.62
CA ASN A 147 6.06 -15.55 -34.01
C ASN A 147 6.36 -14.16 -33.45
N LYS A 148 5.52 -13.65 -32.54
CA LYS A 148 5.87 -12.47 -31.75
C LYS A 148 7.04 -12.77 -30.82
N THR A 149 7.87 -11.77 -30.52
CA THR A 149 9.08 -11.96 -29.71
C THR A 149 9.14 -11.00 -28.52
N LEU A 150 9.64 -11.51 -27.39
CA LEU A 150 10.19 -10.71 -26.30
C LEU A 150 11.72 -10.76 -26.41
N VAL A 151 12.38 -9.61 -26.50
CA VAL A 151 13.85 -9.52 -26.53
C VAL A 151 14.36 -8.96 -25.20
N VAL A 152 15.39 -9.59 -24.65
CA VAL A 152 15.91 -9.32 -23.31
C VAL A 152 17.39 -8.98 -23.40
N ALA A 153 17.81 -7.88 -22.78
CA ALA A 153 19.22 -7.47 -22.72
C ALA A 153 19.72 -7.33 -21.29
N TYR A 154 21.04 -7.48 -21.13
CA TYR A 154 21.70 -7.38 -19.83
C TYR A 154 22.95 -6.51 -19.92
N ASP A 155 23.34 -5.92 -18.79
CA ASP A 155 24.64 -5.29 -18.64
C ASP A 155 25.76 -6.33 -18.38
N ALA A 156 27.00 -5.83 -18.26
CA ALA A 156 28.17 -6.66 -17.97
C ALA A 156 28.11 -7.34 -16.58
N ASN A 157 27.37 -6.77 -15.64
CA ASN A 157 27.15 -7.34 -14.31
C ASN A 157 26.05 -8.41 -14.29
N GLY A 158 25.33 -8.60 -15.41
CA GLY A 158 24.21 -9.53 -15.50
C GLY A 158 22.87 -8.96 -15.05
N ASN A 159 22.77 -7.66 -14.82
CA ASN A 159 21.52 -7.00 -14.52
C ASN A 159 20.70 -6.81 -15.80
N LEU A 160 19.39 -6.98 -15.71
CA LEU A 160 18.45 -6.83 -16.83
C LEU A 160 18.33 -5.35 -17.23
N THR A 161 18.72 -4.97 -18.45
CA THR A 161 18.68 -3.57 -18.88
C THR A 161 17.45 -3.23 -19.69
N THR A 162 17.02 -4.11 -20.60
CA THR A 162 15.84 -3.87 -21.44
C THR A 162 15.01 -5.12 -21.66
N LEU A 163 13.69 -4.92 -21.76
CA LEU A 163 12.73 -5.87 -22.32
C LEU A 163 11.97 -5.19 -23.46
N ASP A 164 12.09 -5.71 -24.67
CA ASP A 164 11.33 -5.26 -25.83
C ASP A 164 10.23 -6.28 -26.09
N ASP A 165 8.99 -5.92 -25.78
CA ASP A 165 7.85 -6.80 -26.05
C ASP A 165 7.36 -6.67 -27.50
N ALA A 166 6.53 -7.64 -27.87
CA ALA A 166 6.06 -7.78 -29.24
C ALA A 166 5.03 -6.73 -29.67
N ASP A 167 4.51 -5.94 -28.74
CA ASP A 167 3.58 -4.85 -29.02
C ASP A 167 4.32 -3.52 -29.22
N GLY A 168 5.66 -3.55 -29.23
CA GLY A 168 6.50 -2.40 -29.51
C GLY A 168 6.78 -1.55 -28.28
N VAL A 169 6.59 -2.08 -27.08
CA VAL A 169 6.93 -1.41 -25.82
C VAL A 169 8.26 -1.92 -25.28
N ARG A 170 9.19 -1.00 -25.05
CA ARG A 170 10.45 -1.21 -24.36
C ARG A 170 10.31 -0.84 -22.90
N ARG A 171 10.63 -1.76 -22.00
CA ARG A 171 10.85 -1.49 -20.57
C ARG A 171 12.34 -1.44 -20.30
N SER A 172 12.83 -0.37 -19.69
CA SER A 172 14.23 -0.20 -19.36
C SER A 172 14.42 -0.12 -17.86
N LEU A 173 15.48 -0.74 -17.34
CA LEU A 173 15.87 -0.68 -15.94
C LEU A 173 17.27 -0.08 -15.83
N THR A 174 17.42 0.83 -14.88
CA THR A 174 18.73 1.37 -14.49
C THR A 174 19.05 0.99 -13.06
N TYR A 175 20.32 0.92 -12.74
CA TYR A 175 20.80 0.42 -11.46
C TYR A 175 21.79 1.39 -10.81
N GLN A 176 21.91 1.29 -9.48
CA GLN A 176 23.03 1.88 -8.74
C GLN A 176 24.36 1.38 -9.30
N SER A 177 25.41 2.20 -9.24
CA SER A 177 26.73 1.85 -9.78
C SER A 177 27.53 0.88 -8.90
N THR A 178 27.07 0.59 -7.69
CA THR A 178 27.75 -0.27 -6.72
C THR A 178 26.87 -1.45 -6.31
N THR A 179 27.49 -2.56 -5.95
CA THR A 179 26.80 -3.73 -5.39
C THR A 179 25.95 -3.32 -4.17
N PRO A 180 24.72 -3.86 -4.01
CA PRO A 180 24.13 -4.97 -4.78
C PRO A 180 23.38 -4.54 -6.06
N TYR A 181 23.71 -3.39 -6.66
CA TYR A 181 23.10 -2.89 -7.92
C TYR A 181 21.57 -2.83 -7.82
N ARG A 182 21.04 -2.00 -6.92
CA ARG A 182 19.58 -1.82 -6.80
C ARG A 182 19.04 -0.99 -7.94
N VAL A 183 17.81 -1.29 -8.39
CA VAL A 183 17.13 -0.55 -9.46
C VAL A 183 16.91 0.90 -9.04
N THR A 184 17.34 1.87 -9.84
CA THR A 184 17.12 3.30 -9.60
C THR A 184 15.99 3.88 -10.44
N GLN A 185 15.69 3.26 -11.58
CA GLN A 185 14.58 3.65 -12.43
C GLN A 185 14.06 2.46 -13.20
N VAL A 186 12.74 2.41 -13.38
CA VAL A 186 12.06 1.62 -14.42
C VAL A 186 11.34 2.60 -15.33
N SER A 187 11.53 2.49 -16.64
CA SER A 187 10.91 3.37 -17.63
C SER A 187 10.32 2.59 -18.80
N GLU A 188 9.30 3.16 -19.44
CA GLU A 188 8.69 2.62 -20.65
C GLU A 188 8.95 3.57 -21.83
N ALA A 189 9.08 3.02 -23.03
CA ALA A 189 9.21 3.77 -24.28
C ALA A 189 8.75 2.92 -25.46
N ALA A 190 8.50 3.52 -26.62
CA ALA A 190 8.34 2.76 -27.86
C ALA A 190 9.70 2.16 -28.29
N THR A 191 9.72 0.92 -28.78
CA THR A 191 10.96 0.22 -29.20
C THR A 191 11.70 0.93 -30.33
N ASN A 192 10.97 1.64 -31.20
CA ASN A 192 11.50 2.48 -32.28
C ASN A 192 12.02 3.86 -31.80
N GLY A 193 11.94 4.15 -30.49
CA GLY A 193 12.35 5.42 -29.89
C GLY A 193 11.41 6.61 -30.16
N SER A 194 10.24 6.41 -30.77
CA SER A 194 9.37 7.51 -31.20
C SER A 194 8.53 8.14 -30.07
N ALA A 195 8.45 7.50 -28.90
CA ALA A 195 7.69 7.99 -27.76
C ALA A 195 8.32 7.55 -26.43
N THR A 196 8.32 8.45 -25.46
CA THR A 196 8.65 8.15 -24.05
C THR A 196 7.36 7.87 -23.30
N GLY A 197 7.34 6.77 -22.54
CA GLY A 197 6.24 6.39 -21.66
C GLY A 197 6.45 6.90 -20.23
N GLY A 198 5.72 6.30 -19.29
CA GLY A 198 5.90 6.58 -17.87
C GLY A 198 7.23 6.06 -17.32
N TYR A 199 7.60 6.54 -16.14
CA TYR A 199 8.73 6.02 -15.38
C TYR A 199 8.43 6.05 -13.88
N LEU A 200 9.15 5.20 -13.15
CA LEU A 200 9.25 5.18 -11.70
C LEU A 200 10.72 5.35 -11.32
N ASN A 201 11.01 6.33 -10.47
CA ASN A 201 12.32 6.49 -9.85
C ASN A 201 12.31 5.90 -8.45
N PHE A 202 13.39 5.22 -8.08
CA PHE A 202 13.56 4.57 -6.78
C PHE A 202 14.71 5.24 -6.03
N ALA A 203 14.41 5.75 -4.84
CA ALA A 203 15.39 6.26 -3.91
C ALA A 203 15.45 5.37 -2.67
N TYR A 204 16.66 5.05 -2.22
CA TYR A 204 16.87 4.15 -1.09
C TYR A 204 17.56 4.88 0.05
N SER A 205 17.06 4.65 1.26
CA SER A 205 17.64 5.09 2.53
C SER A 205 17.63 3.91 3.51
N ARG A 206 18.15 4.12 4.73
CA ARG A 206 18.15 3.06 5.74
C ARG A 206 16.71 2.62 6.05
N ASN A 207 16.39 1.36 5.76
CA ASN A 207 15.06 0.77 5.89
C ASN A 207 13.93 1.58 5.25
N MET A 208 14.23 2.33 4.19
CA MET A 208 13.23 3.15 3.51
C MET A 208 13.46 3.11 2.01
N THR A 209 12.37 2.94 1.26
CA THR A 209 12.35 3.05 -0.20
C THR A 209 11.30 4.07 -0.58
N SER A 210 11.67 5.06 -1.40
CA SER A 210 10.73 6.02 -1.97
C SER A 210 10.62 5.76 -3.46
N VAL A 211 9.38 5.74 -3.96
CA VAL A 211 9.04 5.54 -5.37
C VAL A 211 8.35 6.78 -5.87
N THR A 212 8.95 7.45 -6.84
CA THR A 212 8.42 8.67 -7.46
C THR A 212 7.98 8.37 -8.88
N ASP A 213 6.70 8.60 -9.17
CA ASP A 213 6.16 8.43 -10.52
C ASP A 213 6.55 9.59 -11.46
N HIS A 214 6.21 9.43 -12.75
CA HIS A 214 6.49 10.45 -13.77
C HIS A 214 5.71 11.76 -13.59
N LEU A 215 4.72 11.82 -12.69
CA LEU A 215 4.00 13.03 -12.31
C LEU A 215 4.61 13.71 -11.07
N GLY A 216 5.72 13.17 -10.55
CA GLY A 216 6.39 13.67 -9.35
C GLY A 216 5.71 13.26 -8.04
N LYS A 217 4.70 12.38 -8.07
CA LYS A 217 4.05 11.88 -6.87
C LYS A 217 4.93 10.81 -6.24
N THR A 218 5.20 10.96 -4.95
CA THR A 218 6.12 10.07 -4.22
C THR A 218 5.38 9.27 -3.17
N THR A 219 5.52 7.95 -3.22
CA THR A 219 5.10 7.04 -2.15
C THR A 219 6.34 6.53 -1.44
N SER A 220 6.37 6.58 -0.11
CA SER A 220 7.51 6.10 0.68
C SER A 220 7.10 4.91 1.55
N TYR A 221 7.96 3.90 1.57
CA TYR A 221 7.79 2.65 2.31
C TYR A 221 8.88 2.55 3.37
N GLN A 222 8.51 2.37 4.63
CA GLN A 222 9.44 2.15 5.73
C GLN A 222 9.35 0.71 6.20
N PHE A 223 10.50 0.13 6.55
CA PHE A 223 10.63 -1.26 6.92
C PHE A 223 11.27 -1.42 8.30
N ASN A 224 11.05 -2.57 8.94
CA ASN A 224 11.90 -3.00 10.05
C ASN A 224 13.16 -3.73 9.51
N ASN A 225 14.07 -4.15 10.39
CA ASN A 225 15.28 -4.88 9.99
C ASN A 225 15.02 -6.32 9.51
N LYS A 226 13.78 -6.82 9.61
CA LYS A 226 13.36 -8.15 9.14
C LYS A 226 12.71 -8.08 7.75
N GLY A 227 12.52 -6.88 7.20
CA GLY A 227 11.90 -6.66 5.89
C GLY A 227 10.39 -6.44 5.92
N ASP A 228 9.76 -6.36 7.09
CA ASP A 228 8.32 -6.04 7.19
C ASP A 228 8.07 -4.57 6.89
N CYS A 229 7.03 -4.26 6.09
CA CYS A 229 6.67 -2.88 5.76
C CYS A 229 5.82 -2.26 6.88
N LEU A 230 6.47 -1.45 7.72
CA LEU A 230 5.85 -0.81 8.89
C LEU A 230 4.95 0.37 8.53
N CYS A 231 5.28 1.11 7.46
CA CYS A 231 4.58 2.35 7.12
C CYS A 231 4.62 2.59 5.61
N VAL A 232 3.46 3.00 5.07
CA VAL A 232 3.32 3.49 3.69
C VAL A 232 2.81 4.92 3.76
N ILE A 233 3.61 5.85 3.24
CA ILE A 233 3.31 7.27 3.15
C ILE A 233 2.91 7.56 1.71
N ALA A 234 1.67 7.97 1.50
CA ALA A 234 1.11 8.32 0.19
C ALA A 234 1.57 9.72 -0.28
N PRO A 235 1.40 10.04 -1.58
CA PRO A 235 1.83 11.33 -2.13
C PRO A 235 1.18 12.56 -1.51
N ASP A 236 0.00 12.42 -0.89
CA ASP A 236 -0.71 13.51 -0.21
C ASP A 236 -0.30 13.69 1.26
N GLY A 237 0.67 12.90 1.72
CA GLY A 237 1.18 12.89 3.09
C GLY A 237 0.37 12.03 4.06
N SER A 238 -0.73 11.42 3.63
CA SER A 238 -1.42 10.41 4.44
C SER A 238 -0.54 9.18 4.63
N ALA A 239 -0.60 8.55 5.80
CA ALA A 239 0.22 7.40 6.12
C ALA A 239 -0.61 6.31 6.80
N GLY A 240 -0.43 5.07 6.34
CA GLY A 240 -0.91 3.86 7.01
C GLY A 240 0.26 3.11 7.62
N PHE A 241 0.02 2.40 8.73
CA PHE A 241 1.04 1.62 9.43
C PHE A 241 0.56 0.21 9.75
N ALA A 242 1.51 -0.71 9.86
CA ALA A 242 1.26 -2.10 10.22
C ALA A 242 2.21 -2.56 11.33
N ASN A 243 1.65 -3.32 12.27
CA ASN A 243 2.42 -4.09 13.25
C ASN A 243 2.46 -5.55 12.82
N TYR A 244 3.52 -6.26 13.17
CA TYR A 244 3.75 -7.64 12.77
C TYR A 244 3.99 -8.53 13.99
N ASN A 245 3.59 -9.79 13.90
CA ASN A 245 3.88 -10.78 14.91
C ASN A 245 5.38 -11.14 14.90
N ASP A 246 5.98 -11.33 16.07
CA ASP A 246 7.43 -11.54 16.22
C ASP A 246 7.80 -12.93 16.77
N GLY A 247 6.97 -13.96 16.55
CA GLY A 247 7.26 -15.31 17.03
C GLY A 247 6.44 -16.42 16.38
N GLY A 248 7.04 -17.61 16.31
CA GLY A 248 6.41 -18.83 15.78
C GLY A 248 6.15 -18.78 14.26
N ARG A 249 5.22 -19.61 13.78
CA ARG A 249 4.82 -19.71 12.36
C ARG A 249 4.11 -18.46 11.80
N LEU A 250 3.90 -17.42 12.61
CA LEU A 250 3.19 -16.20 12.23
C LEU A 250 4.11 -14.98 12.05
N THR A 251 5.43 -15.17 12.10
CA THR A 251 6.38 -14.13 11.70
C THR A 251 6.05 -13.58 10.30
N HIS A 252 6.16 -12.27 10.11
CA HIS A 252 5.72 -11.54 8.90
C HIS A 252 4.20 -11.46 8.66
N THR A 253 3.37 -11.97 9.56
CA THR A 253 1.92 -11.74 9.50
C THR A 253 1.57 -10.43 10.21
N ALA A 254 0.84 -9.53 9.52
CA ALA A 254 0.36 -8.30 10.11
C ALA A 254 -0.63 -8.59 11.25
N SER A 255 -0.32 -8.13 12.45
CA SER A 255 -1.18 -8.23 13.63
C SER A 255 -2.19 -7.09 13.70
N GLN A 256 -1.84 -5.96 13.11
CA GLN A 256 -2.69 -4.78 13.02
C GLN A 256 -2.33 -3.97 11.78
N VAL A 257 -3.34 -3.41 11.12
CA VAL A 257 -3.18 -2.45 10.03
C VAL A 257 -4.06 -1.25 10.36
N SER A 258 -3.51 -0.04 10.28
CA SER A 258 -4.29 1.18 10.44
C SER A 258 -4.91 1.65 9.13
N ASN A 259 -6.02 2.37 9.23
CA ASN A 259 -6.47 3.19 8.11
C ASN A 259 -5.45 4.32 7.87
N PRO A 260 -5.21 4.72 6.62
CA PRO A 260 -4.38 5.87 6.34
C PRO A 260 -4.88 7.11 7.08
N GLN A 261 -4.00 7.76 7.83
CA GLN A 261 -4.28 9.00 8.55
C GLN A 261 -3.36 10.10 8.04
N LYS A 262 -3.87 11.32 7.96
CA LYS A 262 -3.08 12.51 7.70
C LYS A 262 -3.12 13.37 8.95
N PHE A 263 -1.95 13.59 9.57
CA PHE A 263 -1.83 14.54 10.66
C PHE A 263 -1.64 15.93 10.06
N THR A 264 -2.55 16.85 10.37
CA THR A 264 -2.34 18.27 10.09
C THR A 264 -2.24 19.01 11.41
N ALA A 265 -1.40 20.03 11.46
CA ALA A 265 -1.29 20.87 12.65
C ALA A 265 -2.50 21.82 12.70
N ASN A 266 -3.20 21.85 13.83
CA ASN A 266 -4.13 22.94 14.10
C ASN A 266 -3.31 24.20 14.41
N LEU A 267 -3.44 25.21 13.56
CA LEU A 267 -2.70 26.47 13.67
C LEU A 267 -3.31 27.45 14.69
N LEU A 268 -4.45 27.09 15.31
CA LEU A 268 -5.06 27.84 16.39
C LEU A 268 -4.58 27.36 17.77
N ILE A 269 -4.35 28.31 18.68
CA ILE A 269 -4.16 28.03 20.11
C ILE A 269 -5.49 28.12 20.87
N ASN A 270 -5.60 27.38 21.98
CA ASN A 270 -6.84 27.28 22.78
C ASN A 270 -8.09 27.06 21.91
N HIS A 271 -7.94 26.15 20.97
CA HIS A 271 -8.89 25.92 19.91
C HIS A 271 -10.16 25.21 20.43
N SER A 272 -10.05 24.49 21.57
CA SER A 272 -11.15 23.89 22.32
C SER A 272 -11.81 24.85 23.33
N ALA A 273 -11.41 26.13 23.37
CA ALA A 273 -11.92 27.12 24.31
C ALA A 273 -11.76 26.79 25.81
N GLU A 274 -10.94 25.80 26.20
CA GLU A 274 -10.79 25.35 27.59
C GLU A 274 -9.90 26.27 28.46
N GLN A 275 -9.16 27.19 27.85
CA GLN A 275 -8.37 28.20 28.56
C GLN A 275 -9.11 29.55 28.59
N SER A 276 -8.91 30.31 29.66
CA SER A 276 -9.60 31.59 29.90
C SER A 276 -8.95 32.81 29.22
N SER A 277 -7.84 32.64 28.51
CA SER A 277 -7.14 33.73 27.80
C SER A 277 -6.52 33.18 26.53
N THR A 278 -6.66 33.89 25.39
CA THR A 278 -6.04 33.64 24.05
C THR A 278 -6.90 34.25 22.94
N TRP A 279 -8.22 34.11 23.03
CA TRP A 279 -9.17 34.73 22.11
C TRP A 279 -9.40 36.20 22.46
N THR A 280 -9.39 37.06 21.44
CA THR A 280 -9.76 38.48 21.59
C THR A 280 -11.24 38.63 21.31
N PHE A 281 -12.01 38.97 22.33
CA PHE A 281 -13.45 39.18 22.21
C PHE A 281 -13.78 40.64 21.90
N SER A 282 -14.78 40.84 21.04
CA SER A 282 -15.38 42.15 20.78
C SER A 282 -16.89 42.01 20.80
N ALA A 283 -17.58 42.92 21.49
CA ALA A 283 -19.04 42.93 21.59
C ALA A 283 -19.57 44.34 21.30
N ALA A 284 -20.15 44.54 20.12
CA ALA A 284 -20.81 45.79 19.78
C ALA A 284 -22.13 45.97 20.55
N ASN A 285 -22.88 44.87 20.76
CA ASN A 285 -24.12 44.85 21.53
C ASN A 285 -24.32 43.47 22.17
N GLY A 286 -24.59 43.39 23.47
CA GLY A 286 -24.71 42.13 24.21
C GLY A 286 -23.37 41.67 24.80
N THR A 287 -23.05 40.37 24.70
CA THR A 287 -21.86 39.77 25.34
C THR A 287 -21.07 38.88 24.40
N SER A 288 -19.77 38.73 24.69
CA SER A 288 -18.85 37.80 24.03
C SER A 288 -17.85 37.28 25.05
N GLY A 289 -17.68 35.97 25.12
CA GLY A 289 -16.79 35.35 26.10
C GLY A 289 -16.94 33.84 26.13
N TYR A 290 -16.40 33.20 27.15
CA TYR A 290 -16.55 31.76 27.36
C TYR A 290 -17.83 31.45 28.15
N ALA A 291 -18.45 30.30 27.89
CA ALA A 291 -19.64 29.85 28.61
C ALA A 291 -19.70 28.33 28.77
N THR A 292 -20.28 27.89 29.89
CA THR A 292 -20.42 26.46 30.25
C THR A 292 -21.81 25.89 29.96
N ASP A 293 -22.76 26.76 29.60
CA ASP A 293 -24.17 26.44 29.41
C ASP A 293 -24.43 25.58 28.16
N LYS A 294 -23.69 25.80 27.08
CA LYS A 294 -23.72 24.97 25.87
C LYS A 294 -22.30 24.77 25.33
N LYS A 295 -21.95 23.52 24.98
CA LYS A 295 -20.62 23.08 24.57
C LYS A 295 -20.72 21.76 23.79
N PHE A 296 -19.81 21.53 22.85
CA PHE A 296 -19.76 20.31 22.05
C PHE A 296 -18.85 19.26 22.69
N LEU A 297 -17.65 19.68 23.11
CA LEU A 297 -16.69 18.85 23.85
C LEU A 297 -16.15 19.66 25.05
N GLY A 298 -15.53 18.97 25.99
CA GLY A 298 -14.91 19.63 27.16
C GLY A 298 -15.91 20.28 28.11
N ASN A 299 -15.48 21.38 28.74
CA ASN A 299 -16.19 22.04 29.83
C ASN A 299 -16.83 23.37 29.44
N GLN A 300 -16.35 24.04 28.39
CA GLN A 300 -16.88 25.33 27.95
C GLN A 300 -16.71 25.56 26.45
N SER A 301 -17.40 26.56 25.92
CA SER A 301 -17.30 27.00 24.53
C SER A 301 -17.21 28.52 24.44
N ILE A 302 -16.94 29.06 23.25
CA ILE A 302 -17.09 30.49 22.97
C ILE A 302 -18.57 30.81 22.76
N LYS A 303 -19.10 31.78 23.49
CA LYS A 303 -20.48 32.27 23.38
C LYS A 303 -20.50 33.72 22.91
N LEU A 304 -21.26 33.98 21.85
CA LEU A 304 -21.56 35.31 21.34
C LEU A 304 -23.07 35.55 21.44
N ASN A 305 -23.49 36.61 22.13
CA ASN A 305 -24.90 36.97 22.28
C ASN A 305 -25.14 38.42 21.85
N LYS A 306 -26.10 38.64 20.95
CA LYS A 306 -26.50 39.97 20.47
C LYS A 306 -27.96 40.26 20.81
N THR A 307 -28.17 41.40 21.46
CA THR A 307 -29.49 41.96 21.79
C THR A 307 -29.98 43.00 20.77
N SER A 308 -29.13 43.40 19.82
CA SER A 308 -29.46 44.34 18.75
C SER A 308 -28.80 43.91 17.45
N ALA A 309 -29.48 44.15 16.31
CA ALA A 309 -28.97 43.85 14.98
C ALA A 309 -27.80 44.76 14.53
N THR A 310 -27.43 45.78 15.29
CA THR A 310 -26.35 46.69 14.89
C THR A 310 -24.96 46.14 15.28
N GLY A 311 -24.02 46.15 14.32
CA GLY A 311 -22.61 45.79 14.51
C GLY A 311 -22.34 44.31 14.72
N GLN A 312 -21.09 43.97 15.04
CA GLN A 312 -20.60 42.60 15.18
C GLN A 312 -20.24 42.27 16.63
N ASN A 313 -20.54 41.04 17.05
CA ASN A 313 -19.87 40.38 18.16
C ASN A 313 -18.94 39.31 17.59
N SER A 314 -17.74 39.17 18.13
CA SER A 314 -16.75 38.22 17.62
C SER A 314 -15.80 37.69 18.68
N ALA A 315 -15.23 36.53 18.39
CA ALA A 315 -14.02 36.02 19.02
C ALA A 315 -12.96 35.87 17.93
N THR A 316 -11.81 36.52 18.10
CA THR A 316 -10.78 36.63 17.08
C THR A 316 -9.44 36.06 17.56
N GLN A 317 -8.77 35.31 16.69
CA GLN A 317 -7.35 34.99 16.81
C GLN A 317 -6.61 35.48 15.56
N THR A 318 -5.46 36.11 15.75
CA THR A 318 -4.61 36.56 14.64
C THR A 318 -3.45 35.60 14.49
N VAL A 319 -3.25 35.11 13.27
CA VAL A 319 -2.21 34.12 12.93
C VAL A 319 -1.41 34.62 11.73
N THR A 320 -0.18 34.12 11.60
CA THR A 320 0.66 34.37 10.42
C THR A 320 0.62 33.15 9.51
N LEU A 321 0.06 33.32 8.31
CA LEU A 321 -0.09 32.29 7.29
C LEU A 321 0.78 32.58 6.08
N GLU A 322 1.08 31.54 5.31
CA GLU A 322 1.88 31.67 4.10
C GLU A 322 1.02 32.17 2.94
N LYS A 323 1.55 33.13 2.19
CA LYS A 323 0.89 33.71 1.02
C LYS A 323 0.83 32.67 -0.11
N GLY A 324 -0.27 32.66 -0.86
CA GLY A 324 -0.52 31.70 -1.95
C GLY A 324 -1.03 30.34 -1.49
N LYS A 325 -1.14 30.08 -0.17
CA LYS A 325 -1.67 28.81 0.36
C LYS A 325 -3.15 28.87 0.69
N THR A 326 -3.78 27.72 0.61
CA THR A 326 -5.19 27.50 0.97
C THR A 326 -5.27 26.89 2.35
N TYR A 327 -6.24 27.35 3.14
CA TYR A 327 -6.48 26.95 4.50
C TYR A 327 -7.97 26.67 4.70
N THR A 328 -8.31 25.83 5.68
CA THR A 328 -9.69 25.61 6.11
C THR A 328 -9.81 25.91 7.59
N LEU A 329 -10.70 26.85 7.93
CA LEU A 329 -11.14 27.14 9.29
C LEU A 329 -12.44 26.37 9.55
N SER A 330 -12.51 25.55 10.59
CA SER A 330 -13.72 24.83 10.98
C SER A 330 -14.06 25.03 12.46
N ALA A 331 -15.31 24.76 12.82
CA ALA A 331 -15.79 24.74 14.20
C ALA A 331 -17.12 23.98 14.30
N PHE A 332 -17.43 23.44 15.48
CA PHE A 332 -18.80 23.06 15.82
C PHE A 332 -19.56 24.30 16.29
N VAL A 333 -20.68 24.60 15.64
CA VAL A 333 -21.47 25.81 15.88
C VAL A 333 -22.90 25.45 16.24
N SER A 334 -23.39 26.00 17.34
CA SER A 334 -24.82 25.96 17.71
C SER A 334 -25.37 27.37 17.76
N THR A 335 -26.65 27.52 17.41
CA THR A 335 -27.35 28.82 17.38
C THR A 335 -28.65 28.74 18.14
N ASP A 336 -29.07 29.85 18.75
CA ASP A 336 -30.38 30.02 19.34
C ASP A 336 -30.97 31.36 18.93
N SER A 337 -32.14 31.30 18.28
CA SER A 337 -32.94 32.46 17.89
C SER A 337 -32.15 33.50 17.09
N VAL A 338 -31.21 33.04 16.25
CA VAL A 338 -30.41 33.91 15.38
C VAL A 338 -31.30 34.47 14.27
N GLY A 339 -31.54 35.77 14.28
CA GLY A 339 -32.42 36.46 13.33
C GLY A 339 -31.89 36.44 11.88
N THR A 340 -32.74 36.82 10.93
CA THR A 340 -32.47 36.71 9.48
C THR A 340 -31.60 37.84 8.89
N GLY A 341 -31.33 38.90 9.65
CA GLY A 341 -30.50 40.03 9.20
C GLY A 341 -29.00 39.74 9.17
N GLY A 342 -28.26 40.58 8.45
CA GLY A 342 -26.79 40.58 8.47
C GLY A 342 -26.13 39.28 8.00
N LEU A 343 -24.89 39.05 8.46
CA LEU A 343 -24.16 37.80 8.24
C LEU A 343 -24.56 36.70 9.24
N GLY A 344 -25.29 37.05 10.30
CA GLY A 344 -25.68 36.18 11.39
C GLY A 344 -24.50 35.44 12.02
N ALA A 345 -24.71 34.19 12.47
CA ALA A 345 -23.66 33.40 13.08
C ALA A 345 -22.82 32.68 12.02
N GLY A 346 -21.49 32.63 12.18
CA GLY A 346 -20.64 31.90 11.25
C GLY A 346 -19.15 32.06 11.54
N LEU A 347 -18.35 31.46 10.66
CA LEU A 347 -16.90 31.60 10.64
C LEU A 347 -16.49 32.67 9.62
N ALA A 348 -15.45 33.44 9.94
CA ALA A 348 -14.89 34.42 9.03
C ALA A 348 -13.36 34.44 9.12
N ALA A 349 -12.74 34.83 8.02
CA ALA A 349 -11.31 35.13 7.93
C ALA A 349 -11.14 36.54 7.35
N ALA A 350 -10.09 37.26 7.73
CA ALA A 350 -9.75 38.51 7.07
C ALA A 350 -8.23 38.58 6.85
N TYR A 351 -7.83 38.74 5.58
CA TYR A 351 -6.42 38.91 5.19
C TYR A 351 -6.15 40.37 4.82
N GLU A 352 -4.91 40.81 4.89
CA GLU A 352 -4.54 42.15 4.41
C GLU A 352 -4.38 42.14 2.88
N SER A 353 -5.28 42.86 2.19
CA SER A 353 -5.16 43.11 0.74
C SER A 353 -3.81 43.76 0.40
N SER A 354 -3.44 43.80 -0.89
CA SER A 354 -2.21 44.48 -1.34
C SER A 354 -2.13 45.95 -0.92
N ALA A 355 -3.26 46.58 -0.56
CA ALA A 355 -3.34 47.95 -0.04
C ALA A 355 -3.18 48.05 1.49
N GLY A 356 -2.89 46.95 2.20
CA GLY A 356 -2.78 46.92 3.67
C GLY A 356 -4.13 46.96 4.41
N VAL A 357 -5.25 46.77 3.70
CA VAL A 357 -6.60 46.80 4.28
C VAL A 357 -7.10 45.38 4.51
N PHE A 358 -7.56 45.07 5.73
CA PHE A 358 -8.20 43.80 6.06
C PHE A 358 -9.45 43.59 5.22
N THR A 359 -9.44 42.55 4.39
CA THR A 359 -10.53 42.16 3.50
C THR A 359 -11.19 40.90 4.07
N PRO A 360 -12.49 40.95 4.45
CA PRO A 360 -13.17 39.83 5.04
C PRO A 360 -13.56 38.77 4.00
N ILE A 361 -13.54 37.52 4.44
CA ILE A 361 -14.03 36.34 3.76
C ILE A 361 -14.97 35.67 4.77
N ASN A 362 -16.25 35.64 4.45
CA ASN A 362 -17.27 35.14 5.35
C ASN A 362 -17.71 33.75 4.90
N GLY A 363 -17.84 32.83 5.86
CA GLY A 363 -18.41 31.51 5.66
C GLY A 363 -19.92 31.53 5.62
N ARG A 364 -20.50 30.35 5.81
CA ARG A 364 -21.95 30.16 5.81
C ARG A 364 -22.62 30.98 6.92
N SER A 365 -23.75 31.56 6.54
CA SER A 365 -24.66 32.29 7.42
C SER A 365 -25.61 31.34 8.14
N LEU A 366 -25.39 31.09 9.44
CA LEU A 366 -26.29 30.31 10.29
C LEU A 366 -27.39 31.19 10.90
N ARG A 367 -28.60 30.63 10.98
CA ARG A 367 -29.85 31.31 11.35
C ARG A 367 -30.74 30.39 12.19
N GLY A 368 -31.72 30.99 12.87
CA GLY A 368 -32.68 30.27 13.71
C GLY A 368 -32.02 29.61 14.92
N THR A 369 -32.61 28.50 15.36
CA THR A 369 -32.11 27.67 16.45
C THR A 369 -31.64 26.33 15.87
N GLN A 370 -30.38 25.99 16.12
CA GLN A 370 -29.74 24.77 15.64
C GLN A 370 -28.83 24.21 16.74
N ASP A 371 -28.85 22.89 16.92
CA ASP A 371 -27.82 22.20 17.71
C ASP A 371 -26.48 22.20 16.97
N PHE A 372 -25.43 21.69 17.63
CA PHE A 372 -24.08 21.74 17.09
C PHE A 372 -23.99 21.06 15.72
N ILE A 373 -23.61 21.84 14.72
CA ILE A 373 -23.27 21.40 13.37
C ILE A 373 -21.82 21.77 13.07
N LEU A 374 -21.14 20.93 12.28
CA LEU A 374 -19.80 21.24 11.81
C LEU A 374 -19.88 22.25 10.66
N GLU A 375 -19.30 23.43 10.88
CA GLU A 375 -19.14 24.45 9.85
C GLU A 375 -17.68 24.60 9.46
N ASN A 376 -17.44 24.99 8.21
CA ASN A 376 -16.12 25.21 7.67
C ASN A 376 -16.08 26.37 6.68
N LEU A 377 -14.92 27.01 6.58
CA LEU A 377 -14.58 28.11 5.70
C LEU A 377 -13.21 27.82 5.08
N THR A 378 -13.20 27.45 3.81
CA THR A 378 -11.95 27.31 3.03
C THR A 378 -11.62 28.63 2.34
N PHE A 379 -10.40 29.11 2.50
CA PHE A 379 -9.93 30.36 1.90
C PHE A 379 -8.47 30.28 1.48
N THR A 380 -8.07 31.10 0.50
CA THR A 380 -6.69 31.22 0.05
C THR A 380 -6.15 32.58 0.45
N VAL A 381 -4.98 32.63 1.09
CA VAL A 381 -4.26 33.90 1.30
C VAL A 381 -3.65 34.31 -0.04
N PRO A 382 -4.04 35.45 -0.64
CA PRO A 382 -3.52 35.82 -1.96
C PRO A 382 -1.99 35.95 -1.95
N SER A 383 -1.33 35.53 -3.04
CA SER A 383 0.12 35.66 -3.18
C SER A 383 0.60 37.12 -3.09
N ASN A 384 -0.25 38.05 -3.51
CA ASN A 384 -0.03 39.50 -3.45
C ASN A 384 -0.61 40.18 -2.19
N ALA A 385 -1.04 39.42 -1.18
CA ALA A 385 -1.45 39.98 0.11
C ALA A 385 -0.32 40.84 0.71
N TYR A 386 -0.66 41.92 1.42
CA TYR A 386 0.35 42.82 2.00
C TYR A 386 1.24 42.07 3.01
N SER A 387 0.64 41.33 3.94
CA SER A 387 1.34 40.45 4.87
C SER A 387 0.70 39.05 4.93
N GLY A 388 1.33 38.14 5.67
CA GLY A 388 0.74 36.84 6.01
C GLY A 388 -0.25 36.92 7.19
N THR A 389 -0.49 38.11 7.74
CA THR A 389 -1.37 38.29 8.91
C THR A 389 -2.81 38.05 8.52
N VAL A 390 -3.45 37.08 9.17
CA VAL A 390 -4.86 36.74 8.96
C VAL A 390 -5.58 36.74 10.30
N ARG A 391 -6.74 37.39 10.35
CA ARG A 391 -7.66 37.34 11.48
C ARG A 391 -8.67 36.24 11.24
N LEU A 392 -8.77 35.29 12.15
CA LEU A 392 -9.76 34.22 12.13
C LEU A 392 -10.78 34.45 13.22
N GLN A 393 -12.05 34.32 12.87
CA GLN A 393 -13.13 34.82 13.68
C GLN A 393 -14.30 33.83 13.73
N ALA A 394 -14.81 33.61 14.94
CA ALA A 394 -16.21 33.29 15.14
C ALA A 394 -16.98 34.61 15.22
N ILE A 395 -18.05 34.75 14.46
CA ILE A 395 -18.83 35.99 14.39
C ILE A 395 -20.32 35.75 14.64
N LEU A 396 -20.96 36.76 15.21
CA LEU A 396 -22.39 36.98 15.19
C LEU A 396 -22.61 38.42 14.76
N ASP A 397 -23.09 38.66 13.54
CA ASP A 397 -23.09 39.99 12.93
C ASP A 397 -24.42 40.38 12.29
N GLY A 398 -24.81 41.65 12.46
CA GLY A 398 -25.97 42.22 11.80
C GLY A 398 -27.32 41.60 12.21
N THR A 399 -27.38 40.92 13.36
CA THR A 399 -28.56 40.18 13.83
C THR A 399 -28.68 40.15 15.36
N THR A 400 -29.80 39.68 15.88
CA THR A 400 -30.01 39.31 17.29
C THR A 400 -29.90 37.79 17.46
N GLY A 401 -29.73 37.32 18.69
CA GLY A 401 -29.68 35.89 19.04
C GLY A 401 -28.39 35.50 19.73
N THR A 402 -28.18 34.21 19.94
CA THR A 402 -26.98 33.66 20.57
C THR A 402 -26.35 32.57 19.70
N ALA A 403 -25.03 32.50 19.68
CA ALA A 403 -24.28 31.44 19.03
C ALA A 403 -23.15 30.94 19.93
N TRP A 404 -22.91 29.63 19.90
CA TRP A 404 -21.82 28.95 20.60
C TRP A 404 -20.90 28.28 19.58
N PHE A 405 -19.59 28.41 19.79
CA PHE A 405 -18.53 27.91 18.91
C PHE A 405 -17.55 27.10 19.74
N ASP A 406 -17.24 25.90 19.26
CA ASP A 406 -16.37 24.96 19.98
C ASP A 406 -15.50 24.19 18.99
N CYS A 407 -14.36 23.68 19.47
CA CYS A 407 -13.40 22.86 18.73
C CYS A 407 -13.02 23.52 17.40
N LEU A 408 -12.63 24.79 17.45
CA LEU A 408 -12.18 25.52 16.28
C LEU A 408 -10.90 24.88 15.74
N GLN A 409 -10.72 24.84 14.43
CA GLN A 409 -9.50 24.31 13.82
C GLN A 409 -9.11 25.14 12.61
N LEU A 410 -7.81 25.44 12.46
CA LEU A 410 -7.26 25.99 11.24
C LEU A 410 -6.21 25.03 10.68
N GLU A 411 -6.43 24.58 9.46
CA GLU A 411 -5.61 23.54 8.82
C GLU A 411 -5.14 23.99 7.43
N THR A 412 -4.00 23.48 6.95
CA THR A 412 -3.45 23.78 5.61
C THR A 412 -4.11 23.01 4.47
N ASP A 413 -5.16 22.22 4.77
CA ASP A 413 -5.84 21.36 3.80
C ASP A 413 -7.16 21.97 3.31
N LYS A 414 -7.60 21.52 2.12
CA LYS A 414 -8.86 21.95 1.50
C LYS A 414 -10.11 21.33 2.14
N VAL A 415 -9.92 20.33 3.00
CA VAL A 415 -10.99 19.62 3.69
C VAL A 415 -10.65 19.65 5.17
N ALA A 416 -11.61 20.05 5.99
CA ALA A 416 -11.47 20.01 7.44
C ALA A 416 -11.35 18.54 7.89
N ASN A 417 -10.36 18.22 8.72
CA ASN A 417 -10.34 16.95 9.41
C ASN A 417 -11.49 16.87 10.41
N ARG A 418 -11.90 15.63 10.71
CA ARG A 418 -13.02 15.32 11.59
C ARG A 418 -12.55 14.81 12.95
#